data_AF-S8FNJ3-F1
#
_entry.id   AF-S8FNJ3-F1
#
_cell.length_a   1.000
_cell.length_b   1.000
_cell.length_c   1.000
_cell.angle_alpha   90.00
_cell.angle_beta   90.00
_cell.angle_gamma   90.00
#
_symmetry.space_group_name_H-M   'P 1'
#
loop_
_entity.id
_entity.type
_entity.pdbx_description
1 polymer ?
#
loop_
_entity_poly.entity_id
_entity_poly.type
_entity_poly.pdbx_seq_one_letter_code
_entity_poly.pdbx_strand_id
1 'polypeptide(L)'
;MPSSTEQVEKQAERELNSLADRDVDSTDSEIRYMAYGARLRTVLRAGHRYIAYTSDIGEAFRPVVPPAVVTAAYGISWLYLGGDVAYESYKAHRRGSSPLEAAHFSEPTRIGMVAVKRAVFQSVASMALPAMTIHTAVHQAKKAFTNVKNPRIRTWGPTATGLAIVPILPYLFDKPVEHATDVAFEWIEKRILEQREKE
;
A
#
# COMPACT_ATOMS: atom_id res chain seq x y z
N MET A 1 -28.72 3.98 13.96
CA MET A 1 -27.77 4.61 13.02
C MET A 1 -27.33 3.54 12.04
N PRO A 2 -27.37 3.79 10.72
CA PRO A 2 -26.91 2.80 9.73
C PRO A 2 -25.42 2.51 9.94
N SER A 3 -25.02 1.25 9.75
CA SER A 3 -23.62 0.83 9.91
C SER A 3 -22.73 1.50 8.86
N SER A 4 -21.44 1.64 9.13
CA SER A 4 -20.47 2.20 8.17
C SER A 4 -20.50 1.48 6.82
N THR A 5 -20.80 0.18 6.81
CA THR A 5 -20.97 -0.65 5.62
C THR A 5 -22.19 -0.23 4.80
N GLU A 6 -23.31 0.06 5.47
CA GLU A 6 -24.57 0.46 4.83
C GLU A 6 -24.48 1.86 4.21
N GLN A 7 -23.63 2.73 4.78
CA GLN A 7 -23.32 4.05 4.20
C GLN A 7 -22.46 3.93 2.95
N VAL A 8 -21.50 3.00 2.94
CA VAL A 8 -20.64 2.73 1.78
C VAL A 8 -21.43 2.11 0.63
N GLU A 9 -22.33 1.16 0.91
CA GLU A 9 -23.22 0.59 -0.10
C GLU A 9 -24.13 1.64 -0.72
N LYS A 10 -24.79 2.48 0.11
CA LYS A 10 -25.65 3.56 -0.38
C LYS A 10 -24.88 4.62 -1.18
N GLN A 11 -23.61 4.87 -0.85
CA GLN A 11 -22.76 5.78 -1.60
C GLN A 11 -22.30 5.17 -2.93
N ALA A 12 -22.01 3.87 -2.96
CA ALA A 12 -21.70 3.13 -4.18
C ALA A 12 -22.92 3.06 -5.11
N GLU A 13 -24.11 2.78 -4.60
CA GLU A 13 -25.37 2.78 -5.37
C GLU A 13 -25.69 4.16 -5.96
N ARG A 14 -25.45 5.24 -5.20
CA ARG A 14 -25.66 6.61 -5.71
C ARG A 14 -24.66 6.99 -6.81
N GLU A 15 -23.39 6.60 -6.69
CA GLU A 15 -22.44 6.80 -7.78
C GLU A 15 -22.80 5.96 -9.00
N LEU A 16 -23.22 4.71 -8.81
CA LEU A 16 -23.65 3.80 -9.88
C LEU A 16 -24.89 4.35 -10.63
N ASN A 17 -25.88 4.86 -9.91
CA ASN A 17 -27.06 5.48 -10.52
C ASN A 17 -26.69 6.79 -11.24
N SER A 18 -25.79 7.61 -10.69
CA SER A 18 -25.32 8.84 -11.38
C SER A 18 -24.52 8.56 -12.65
N LEU A 19 -23.90 7.38 -12.73
CA LEU A 19 -23.17 6.90 -13.90
C LEU A 19 -24.13 6.30 -14.93
N ALA A 20 -25.27 5.76 -14.50
CA ALA A 20 -26.32 5.23 -15.37
C ALA A 20 -27.20 6.34 -15.97
N ASP A 21 -27.48 7.41 -15.22
CA ASP A 21 -28.27 8.56 -15.69
C ASP A 21 -27.53 9.45 -16.72
N ARG A 22 -26.21 9.28 -16.85
CA ARG A 22 -25.43 9.85 -17.95
C ARG A 22 -25.55 8.91 -19.14
N ASP A 23 -26.67 9.02 -19.85
CA ASP A 23 -26.97 8.29 -21.09
C ASP A 23 -26.03 8.76 -22.22
N VAL A 24 -24.80 8.26 -22.20
CA VAL A 24 -23.76 8.55 -23.18
C VAL A 24 -23.50 7.30 -24.01
N ASP A 25 -23.72 7.43 -25.31
CA ASP A 25 -23.75 6.37 -26.31
C ASP A 25 -22.58 5.37 -26.17
N SER A 26 -22.91 4.08 -26.08
CA SER A 26 -21.98 2.96 -25.79
C SER A 26 -20.92 2.68 -26.87
N THR A 27 -20.91 3.49 -27.93
CA THR A 27 -20.07 3.34 -29.12
C THR A 27 -18.80 4.18 -29.08
N ASP A 28 -18.66 5.13 -28.16
CA ASP A 28 -17.49 6.01 -28.09
C ASP A 28 -16.32 5.38 -27.31
N SER A 29 -15.15 5.35 -27.93
CA SER A 29 -13.92 4.79 -27.33
C SER A 29 -13.56 5.48 -26.02
N GLU A 30 -13.80 6.80 -25.94
CA GLU A 30 -13.41 7.64 -24.81
C GLU A 30 -14.20 7.31 -23.53
N ILE A 31 -15.51 7.06 -23.65
CA ILE A 31 -16.37 6.63 -22.53
C ILE A 31 -15.96 5.25 -22.02
N ARG A 32 -15.51 4.37 -22.92
CA ARG A 32 -15.02 3.04 -22.55
C ARG A 32 -13.71 3.12 -21.76
N TYR A 33 -12.77 3.97 -22.18
CA TYR A 33 -11.55 4.25 -21.41
C TYR A 33 -11.86 4.94 -20.08
N MET A 34 -12.84 5.83 -20.02
CA MET A 34 -13.30 6.41 -18.76
C MET A 34 -13.96 5.37 -17.84
N ALA A 35 -14.72 4.42 -18.39
CA ALA A 35 -15.31 3.31 -17.64
C ALA A 35 -14.25 2.31 -17.14
N TYR A 36 -13.25 1.99 -17.96
CA TYR A 36 -12.09 1.21 -17.52
C TYR A 36 -11.27 1.95 -16.47
N GLY A 37 -11.07 3.25 -16.63
CA GLY A 37 -10.42 4.12 -15.66
C GLY A 37 -11.19 4.20 -14.35
N ALA A 38 -12.52 4.28 -14.39
CA ALA A 38 -13.38 4.27 -13.21
C ALA A 38 -13.34 2.91 -12.50
N ARG A 39 -13.41 1.80 -13.23
CA ARG A 39 -13.28 0.45 -12.66
C ARG A 39 -11.90 0.21 -12.07
N LEU A 40 -10.84 0.61 -12.78
CA LEU A 40 -9.48 0.55 -12.28
C LEU A 40 -9.33 1.41 -11.03
N ARG A 41 -9.87 2.62 -11.02
CA ARG A 41 -9.89 3.50 -9.83
C ARG A 41 -10.65 2.87 -8.66
N THR A 42 -11.78 2.20 -8.90
CA THR A 42 -12.55 1.50 -7.87
C THR A 42 -11.79 0.30 -7.32
N VAL A 43 -11.16 -0.50 -8.20
CA VAL A 43 -10.28 -1.62 -7.81
C VAL A 43 -9.05 -1.10 -7.05
N LEU A 44 -8.46 0.02 -7.47
CA LEU A 44 -7.33 0.64 -6.78
C LEU A 44 -7.74 1.22 -5.42
N ARG A 45 -8.95 1.80 -5.29
CA ARG A 45 -9.48 2.30 -4.01
C ARG A 45 -9.85 1.19 -3.04
N ALA A 46 -10.56 0.17 -3.51
CA ALA A 46 -10.95 -0.98 -2.70
C ALA A 46 -9.77 -1.92 -2.42
N GLY A 47 -8.83 -2.00 -3.37
CA GLY A 47 -7.67 -2.88 -3.36
C GLY A 47 -6.39 -2.23 -2.87
N HIS A 48 -6.35 -0.93 -2.53
CA HIS A 48 -5.14 -0.22 -2.09
C HIS A 48 -4.36 -1.02 -1.03
N ARG A 49 -5.05 -1.57 -0.03
CA ARG A 49 -4.43 -2.42 1.01
C ARG A 49 -3.98 -3.76 0.44
N TYR A 50 -4.78 -4.37 -0.43
CA TYR A 50 -4.53 -5.70 -0.99
C TYR A 50 -3.44 -5.75 -2.08
N ILE A 51 -3.28 -4.68 -2.86
CA ILE A 51 -2.26 -4.59 -3.92
C ILE A 51 -0.86 -4.52 -3.30
N ALA A 52 -0.71 -3.82 -2.18
CA ALA A 52 0.54 -3.82 -1.41
C ALA A 52 0.90 -5.24 -0.89
N TYR A 53 -0.11 -6.05 -0.54
CA TYR A 53 0.10 -7.45 -0.13
C TYR A 53 0.37 -8.42 -1.30
N THR A 54 0.47 -7.93 -2.55
CA THR A 54 0.83 -8.79 -3.69
C THR A 54 2.23 -9.36 -3.51
N SER A 55 3.20 -8.56 -3.04
CA SER A 55 4.54 -9.04 -2.70
C SER A 55 4.53 -10.07 -1.58
N ASP A 56 3.66 -9.89 -0.59
CA ASP A 56 3.52 -10.76 0.58
C ASP A 56 3.01 -12.14 0.18
N ILE A 57 2.01 -12.16 -0.71
CA ILE A 57 1.55 -13.40 -1.36
C ILE A 57 2.69 -14.02 -2.17
N GLY A 58 3.41 -13.22 -2.96
CA GLY A 58 4.59 -13.69 -3.72
C GLY A 58 5.63 -14.41 -2.83
N GLU A 59 5.96 -13.85 -1.67
CA GLU A 59 6.89 -14.46 -0.71
C GLU A 59 6.35 -15.76 -0.12
N ALA A 60 5.04 -15.84 0.18
CA ALA A 60 4.41 -17.08 0.66
C ALA A 60 4.54 -18.22 -0.37
N PHE A 61 4.41 -17.92 -1.66
CA PHE A 61 4.45 -18.90 -2.74
C PHE A 61 5.87 -19.26 -3.23
N ARG A 62 6.93 -18.60 -2.74
CA ARG A 62 8.33 -18.84 -3.13
C ARG A 62 8.76 -20.32 -3.19
N PRO A 63 8.27 -21.25 -2.33
CA PRO A 63 8.60 -22.67 -2.42
C PRO A 63 8.03 -23.40 -3.66
N VAL A 64 6.97 -22.86 -4.27
CA VAL A 64 6.18 -23.55 -5.31
C VAL A 64 6.08 -22.80 -6.63
N VAL A 65 6.52 -21.54 -6.70
CA VAL A 65 6.56 -20.74 -7.94
C VAL A 65 7.99 -20.38 -8.34
N PRO A 66 8.25 -20.12 -9.64
CA PRO A 66 9.53 -19.59 -10.09
C PRO A 66 9.85 -18.23 -9.45
N PRO A 67 11.13 -17.90 -9.17
CA PRO A 67 11.52 -16.61 -8.61
C PRO A 67 11.03 -15.39 -9.40
N ALA A 68 10.90 -15.52 -10.72
CA ALA A 68 10.37 -14.46 -11.59
C ALA A 68 8.94 -14.04 -11.22
N VAL A 69 8.10 -14.95 -10.73
CA VAL A 69 6.74 -14.63 -10.28
C VAL A 69 6.78 -13.79 -9.00
N VAL A 70 7.68 -14.13 -8.08
CA VAL A 70 7.90 -13.36 -6.84
C VAL A 70 8.41 -11.95 -7.19
N THR A 71 9.38 -11.85 -8.10
CA THR A 71 9.89 -10.56 -8.57
C THR A 71 8.81 -9.74 -9.27
N ALA A 72 7.94 -10.36 -10.07
CA ALA A 72 6.82 -9.68 -10.70
C ALA A 72 5.81 -9.14 -9.66
N ALA A 73 5.54 -9.92 -8.60
CA ALA A 73 4.70 -9.49 -7.48
C ALA A 73 5.28 -8.25 -6.75
N TYR A 74 6.60 -8.22 -6.55
CA TYR A 74 7.29 -7.00 -6.09
C TYR A 74 7.15 -5.84 -7.08
N GLY A 75 7.30 -6.10 -8.38
CA GLY A 75 7.14 -5.07 -9.42
C GLY A 75 5.78 -4.40 -9.39
N ILE A 76 4.69 -5.17 -9.24
CA ILE A 76 3.33 -4.64 -9.09
C ILE A 76 3.22 -3.73 -7.87
N SER A 77 3.80 -4.17 -6.75
CA SER A 77 3.74 -3.44 -5.48
C SER A 77 4.56 -2.15 -5.51
N TRP A 78 5.75 -2.17 -6.12
CA TRP A 78 6.58 -0.98 -6.35
C TRP A 78 5.93 0.02 -7.30
N LEU A 79 5.27 -0.47 -8.36
CA LEU A 79 4.51 0.38 -9.28
C LEU A 79 3.38 1.09 -8.55
N TYR A 80 2.66 0.38 -7.68
CA TYR A 80 1.62 0.96 -6.83
C TYR A 80 2.19 2.04 -5.90
N LEU A 81 3.28 1.74 -5.18
CA LEU A 81 3.94 2.69 -4.28
C LEU A 81 4.41 3.94 -5.02
N GLY A 82 5.04 3.78 -6.19
CA GLY A 82 5.47 4.90 -7.02
C GLY A 82 4.28 5.77 -7.46
N GLY A 83 3.15 5.13 -7.82
CA GLY A 83 1.91 5.82 -8.13
C GLY A 83 1.34 6.62 -6.95
N ASP A 84 1.33 6.05 -5.74
CA ASP A 84 0.88 6.74 -4.52
C ASP A 84 1.75 7.97 -4.22
N VAL A 85 3.08 7.79 -4.24
CA VAL A 85 4.03 8.89 -4.01
C VAL A 85 3.85 10.00 -5.04
N ALA A 86 3.71 9.65 -6.32
CA ALA A 86 3.50 10.62 -7.39
C ALA A 86 2.17 11.37 -7.23
N TYR A 87 1.07 10.66 -6.95
CA TYR A 87 -0.25 11.24 -6.76
C TYR A 87 -0.30 12.19 -5.57
N GLU A 88 0.36 11.84 -4.47
CA GLU A 88 0.39 12.66 -3.26
C GLU A 88 1.29 13.89 -3.42
N SER A 89 2.41 13.73 -4.12
CA SER A 89 3.28 14.85 -4.50
C SER A 89 2.54 15.84 -5.40
N TYR A 90 1.76 15.34 -6.37
CA TYR A 90 0.91 16.15 -7.22
C TYR A 90 -0.18 16.91 -6.43
N LYS A 91 -0.85 16.24 -5.49
CA LYS A 91 -1.81 16.89 -4.59
C LYS A 91 -1.15 17.95 -3.72
N ALA A 92 0.05 17.69 -3.19
CA ALA A 92 0.80 18.65 -2.39
C ALA A 92 1.15 19.91 -3.20
N HIS A 93 1.56 19.74 -4.45
CA HIS A 93 1.77 20.86 -5.38
C HIS A 93 0.49 21.67 -5.59
N ARG A 94 -0.64 21.02 -5.89
CA ARG A 94 -1.93 21.70 -6.14
C ARG A 94 -2.52 22.41 -4.93
N ARG A 95 -2.26 21.93 -3.71
CA ARG A 95 -2.75 22.55 -2.46
C ARG A 95 -2.02 23.85 -2.10
N GLY A 96 -0.88 24.13 -2.72
CA GLY A 96 -0.01 25.23 -2.34
C GLY A 96 0.72 24.97 -1.02
N SER A 97 1.59 25.90 -0.64
CA SER A 97 2.32 25.88 0.63
C SER A 97 1.48 26.48 1.75
N SER A 98 1.58 25.90 2.95
CA SER A 98 1.09 26.58 4.15
C SER A 98 1.96 27.81 4.46
N PRO A 99 1.48 28.79 5.24
CA PRO A 99 2.29 29.96 5.62
C PRO A 99 3.63 29.58 6.29
N LEU A 100 3.62 28.52 7.11
CA LEU A 100 4.82 28.00 7.79
C LEU A 100 5.79 27.25 6.84
N GLU A 101 5.28 26.64 5.78
CA GLU A 101 6.10 25.95 4.77
C GLU A 101 6.72 26.96 3.80
N ALA A 102 5.95 27.95 3.36
CA ALA A 102 6.39 28.99 2.44
C ALA A 102 7.53 29.84 3.02
N ALA A 103 7.54 30.04 4.35
CA ALA A 103 8.57 30.83 5.02
C ALA A 103 9.94 30.12 5.11
N HIS A 104 10.00 28.80 4.93
CA HIS A 104 11.24 28.03 5.18
C HIS A 104 11.69 27.13 4.04
N PHE A 105 10.84 26.86 3.05
CA PHE A 105 11.18 25.97 1.95
C PHE A 105 10.73 26.53 0.60
N SER A 106 11.59 26.38 -0.42
CA SER A 106 11.18 26.55 -1.81
C SER A 106 10.19 25.45 -2.23
N GLU A 107 9.33 25.76 -3.18
CA GLU A 107 8.26 24.85 -3.61
C GLU A 107 8.78 23.48 -4.09
N PRO A 108 9.85 23.38 -4.92
CA PRO A 108 10.40 22.09 -5.33
C PRO A 108 10.93 21.27 -4.16
N THR A 109 11.63 21.91 -3.22
CA THR A 109 12.20 21.25 -2.03
C THR A 109 11.09 20.70 -1.14
N ARG A 110 10.02 21.47 -0.93
CA ARG A 110 8.86 21.03 -0.14
C ARG A 110 8.19 19.80 -0.73
N ILE A 111 7.89 19.83 -2.04
CA ILE A 111 7.25 18.70 -2.73
C ILE A 111 8.17 17.47 -2.71
N GLY A 112 9.48 17.68 -2.93
CA GLY A 112 10.49 16.64 -2.83
C GLY A 112 10.53 15.99 -1.45
N MET A 113 10.46 16.78 -0.37
CA MET A 113 10.40 16.27 0.99
C MET A 113 9.14 15.46 1.27
N VAL A 114 7.97 15.89 0.78
CA VAL A 114 6.73 15.10 0.87
C VAL A 114 6.88 13.77 0.13
N ALA A 115 7.43 13.80 -1.09
CA ALA A 115 7.66 12.61 -1.91
C ALA A 115 8.60 11.62 -1.21
N VAL A 116 9.76 12.08 -0.76
CA VAL A 116 10.77 11.26 -0.08
C VAL A 116 10.23 10.68 1.21
N LYS A 117 9.60 11.51 2.04
CA LYS A 117 9.02 11.07 3.32
C LYS A 117 7.98 9.98 3.10
N ARG A 118 7.09 10.16 2.12
CA ARG A 118 6.08 9.17 1.77
C ARG A 118 6.70 7.90 1.20
N ALA A 119 7.66 8.03 0.28
CA ALA A 119 8.34 6.90 -0.33
C ALA A 119 9.05 6.04 0.72
N VAL A 120 9.85 6.64 1.60
CA VAL A 120 10.57 5.92 2.67
C VAL A 120 9.57 5.24 3.60
N PHE A 121 8.55 5.98 4.06
CA PHE A 121 7.55 5.43 4.98
C PHE A 121 6.80 4.24 4.38
N GLN A 122 6.25 4.41 3.18
CA GLN A 122 5.52 3.36 2.48
C GLN A 122 6.41 2.15 2.17
N SER A 123 7.66 2.37 1.76
CA SER A 123 8.60 1.29 1.43
C SER A 123 8.92 0.45 2.66
N VAL A 124 9.20 1.09 3.79
CA VAL A 124 9.59 0.37 5.01
C VAL A 124 8.38 -0.28 5.67
N ALA A 125 7.32 0.49 5.91
CA ALA A 125 6.17 0.04 6.67
C ALA A 125 5.32 -0.97 5.90
N SER A 126 5.09 -0.73 4.60
CA SER A 126 4.12 -1.52 3.83
C SER A 126 4.75 -2.61 2.95
N MET A 127 6.07 -2.60 2.77
CA MET A 127 6.74 -3.58 1.89
C MET A 127 7.86 -4.33 2.59
N ALA A 128 8.83 -3.64 3.19
CA ALA A 128 10.03 -4.29 3.71
C ALA A 128 9.74 -5.20 4.92
N LEU A 129 9.07 -4.67 5.95
CA LEU A 129 8.82 -5.42 7.18
C LEU A 129 7.87 -6.62 6.98
N PRO A 130 6.72 -6.47 6.29
CA PRO A 130 5.82 -7.60 6.01
C PRO A 130 6.50 -8.69 5.18
N ALA A 131 7.16 -8.31 4.07
CA ALA A 131 7.80 -9.27 3.18
C ALA A 131 8.94 -10.03 3.85
N MET A 132 9.79 -9.36 4.65
CA MET A 132 10.84 -10.03 5.42
C MET A 132 10.28 -11.03 6.42
N THR A 133 9.16 -10.70 7.06
CA THR A 133 8.50 -11.57 8.03
C THR A 133 8.00 -12.85 7.38
N ILE A 134 7.26 -12.72 6.27
CA ILE A 134 6.76 -13.87 5.51
C ILE A 134 7.92 -14.69 4.95
N HIS A 135 8.91 -14.03 4.34
CA HIS A 135 10.11 -14.68 3.80
C HIS A 135 10.78 -15.57 4.86
N THR A 136 11.00 -15.00 6.04
CA THR A 136 11.66 -15.67 7.17
C THR A 136 10.84 -16.85 7.66
N ALA A 137 9.52 -16.67 7.82
CA ALA A 137 8.63 -17.73 8.27
C ALA A 137 8.55 -18.89 7.25
N VAL A 138 8.41 -18.58 5.96
CA VAL A 138 8.39 -19.57 4.87
C VAL A 138 9.72 -20.32 4.79
N HIS A 139 10.84 -19.64 4.96
CA HIS A 139 12.17 -20.26 4.94
C HIS A 139 12.37 -21.20 6.13
N GLN A 140 11.96 -20.80 7.34
CA GLN A 140 11.99 -21.66 8.52
C GLN A 140 11.04 -22.86 8.37
N ALA A 141 9.83 -22.63 7.87
CA ALA A 141 8.88 -23.69 7.60
C ALA A 141 9.45 -24.68 6.58
N LYS A 142 10.08 -24.21 5.50
CA LYS A 142 10.74 -25.07 4.51
C LYS A 142 11.74 -26.03 5.17
N LYS A 143 12.57 -25.54 6.10
CA LYS A 143 13.49 -26.38 6.88
C LYS A 143 12.75 -27.42 7.71
N ALA A 144 11.71 -27.02 8.45
CA ALA A 144 10.92 -27.91 9.30
C ALA A 144 10.18 -29.01 8.51
N PHE A 145 9.67 -28.69 7.31
CA PHE A 145 8.90 -29.63 6.48
C PHE A 145 9.75 -30.58 5.62
N THR A 146 11.08 -30.43 5.59
CA THR A 146 11.99 -31.22 4.73
C THR A 146 11.85 -32.74 4.88
N ASN A 147 11.68 -33.22 6.12
CA ASN A 147 11.63 -34.65 6.45
C ASN A 147 10.21 -35.24 6.49
N VAL A 148 9.19 -34.48 6.07
CA VAL A 148 7.81 -34.96 6.06
C VAL A 148 7.62 -35.99 4.95
N LYS A 149 7.16 -37.20 5.32
CA LYS A 149 6.94 -38.31 4.39
C LYS A 149 5.89 -38.03 3.33
N ASN A 150 4.88 -37.21 3.65
CA ASN A 150 3.82 -36.83 2.70
C ASN A 150 4.32 -35.73 1.75
N PRO A 151 4.46 -36.00 0.44
CA PRO A 151 4.99 -35.03 -0.52
C PRO A 151 4.14 -33.76 -0.62
N ARG A 152 2.81 -33.84 -0.49
CA ARG A 152 1.93 -32.67 -0.58
C ARG A 152 2.18 -31.70 0.57
N ILE A 153 2.29 -32.23 1.79
CA ILE A 153 2.56 -31.41 2.98
C ILE A 153 3.98 -30.83 2.92
N ARG A 154 4.97 -31.60 2.44
CA ARG A 154 6.33 -31.10 2.26
C ARG A 154 6.43 -29.93 1.27
N THR A 155 5.68 -30.00 0.17
CA THR A 155 5.67 -28.95 -0.87
C THR A 155 4.84 -27.74 -0.47
N TRP A 156 3.62 -27.94 0.03
CA TRP A 156 2.67 -26.86 0.30
C TRP A 156 2.67 -26.34 1.74
N GLY A 157 3.22 -27.10 2.70
CA GLY A 157 3.28 -26.70 4.11
C GLY A 157 3.98 -25.36 4.35
N PRO A 158 5.16 -25.11 3.76
CA PRO A 158 5.83 -23.82 3.88
C PRO A 158 5.00 -22.66 3.31
N THR A 159 4.34 -22.85 2.18
CA THR A 159 3.46 -21.83 1.57
C THR A 159 2.20 -21.58 2.39
N ALA A 160 1.55 -22.63 2.89
CA ALA A 160 0.42 -22.51 3.79
C ALA A 160 0.78 -21.75 5.07
N THR A 161 2.00 -21.94 5.58
CA THR A 161 2.52 -21.18 6.73
C THR A 161 2.63 -19.68 6.42
N GLY A 162 3.21 -19.34 5.26
CA GLY A 162 3.32 -17.93 4.82
C GLY A 162 1.94 -17.26 4.65
N LEU A 163 0.99 -17.95 4.02
CA LEU A 163 -0.37 -17.43 3.80
C LEU A 163 -1.16 -17.26 5.10
N ALA A 164 -0.95 -18.14 6.08
CA ALA A 164 -1.59 -18.03 7.39
C ALA A 164 -1.11 -16.80 8.18
N ILE A 165 0.08 -16.28 7.89
CA ILE A 165 0.64 -15.08 8.56
C ILE A 165 0.03 -13.80 7.99
N VAL A 166 -0.30 -13.74 6.70
CA VAL A 166 -0.83 -12.54 6.02
C VAL A 166 -1.97 -11.85 6.79
N PRO A 167 -3.05 -12.54 7.25
CA PRO A 167 -4.13 -11.88 8.00
C PRO A 167 -3.73 -11.41 9.41
N ILE A 168 -2.60 -11.89 9.93
CA ILE A 168 -2.10 -11.57 11.28
C ILE A 168 -1.15 -10.35 11.23
N LEU A 169 -0.54 -10.07 10.07
CA LEU A 169 0.41 -8.96 9.91
C LEU A 169 -0.10 -7.61 10.39
N PRO A 170 -1.35 -7.18 10.12
CA PRO A 170 -1.86 -5.92 10.65
C PRO A 170 -1.83 -5.88 12.19
N TYR A 171 -2.13 -6.99 12.86
CA TYR A 171 -2.07 -7.04 14.33
C TYR A 171 -0.64 -7.04 14.89
N LEU A 172 0.32 -7.59 14.14
CA LEU A 172 1.72 -7.62 14.54
C LEU A 172 2.42 -6.27 14.34
N PHE A 173 2.06 -5.55 13.27
CA PHE A 173 2.79 -4.36 12.85
C PHE A 173 2.01 -3.05 13.02
N ASP A 174 0.67 -3.02 12.96
CA ASP A 174 -0.06 -1.74 12.96
C ASP A 174 0.21 -0.94 14.24
N LYS A 175 0.12 -1.54 15.44
CA LYS A 175 0.36 -0.80 16.71
C LYS A 175 1.83 -0.41 16.95
N PRO A 176 2.83 -1.30 16.79
CA PRO A 176 4.22 -0.91 16.97
C PRO A 176 4.69 0.11 15.95
N VAL A 177 4.22 -0.02 14.69
CA VAL A 177 4.57 0.92 13.63
C VAL A 177 3.88 2.27 13.85
N GLU A 178 2.61 2.30 14.26
CA GLU A 178 1.91 3.53 14.64
C GLU A 178 2.71 4.28 15.72
N HIS A 179 3.06 3.60 16.81
CA HIS A 179 3.82 4.22 17.90
C HIS A 179 5.23 4.67 17.47
N ALA A 180 5.94 3.87 16.66
CA ALA A 180 7.25 4.25 16.14
C ALA A 180 7.17 5.44 15.17
N THR A 181 6.07 5.53 14.41
CA THR A 181 5.82 6.63 13.47
C THR A 181 5.53 7.90 14.24
N ASP A 182 4.66 7.86 15.24
CA ASP A 182 4.32 9.01 16.07
C ASP A 182 5.56 9.57 16.76
N VAL A 183 6.36 8.71 17.41
CA VAL A 183 7.61 9.11 18.07
C VAL A 183 8.60 9.73 17.07
N ALA A 184 8.74 9.14 15.87
CA ALA A 184 9.63 9.68 14.85
C ALA A 184 9.16 11.05 14.34
N PHE A 185 7.85 11.23 14.16
CA PHE A 185 7.28 12.49 13.69
C PHE A 185 7.34 13.58 14.76
N GLU A 186 7.02 13.26 16.02
CA GLU A 186 7.16 14.18 17.15
C GLU A 186 8.61 14.62 17.33
N TRP A 187 9.58 13.68 17.19
CA TRP A 187 11.01 14.01 17.24
C TRP A 187 11.43 14.95 16.10
N ILE A 188 10.96 14.69 14.88
CA ILE A 188 11.24 15.55 13.70
C ILE A 188 10.62 16.94 13.91
N GLU A 189 9.36 17.01 14.35
CA GLU A 189 8.64 18.26 14.59
C GLU A 189 9.35 19.10 15.65
N LYS A 190 9.71 18.47 16.78
CA LYS A 190 10.44 19.14 17.86
C LYS A 190 11.79 19.67 17.38
N ARG A 191 12.54 18.92 16.57
CA ARG A 191 13.82 19.39 16.01
C ARG A 191 13.65 20.57 15.05
N ILE A 192 12.61 20.58 14.23
CA ILE A 192 12.32 21.68 13.30
C ILE A 192 11.94 22.95 14.09
N LEU A 193 11.16 22.80 15.18
CA LEU A 193 10.81 23.90 16.07
C LEU A 193 12.04 24.46 16.80
N GLU A 194 12.88 23.60 17.38
CA GLU A 194 14.12 24.01 18.07
C GLU A 194 15.15 24.70 17.16
N GLN A 195 15.18 24.36 15.88
CA GLN A 195 16.06 25.05 14.91
C GLN A 195 15.53 26.43 14.54
N ARG A 196 14.21 26.63 14.53
CA ARG A 196 13.59 27.93 14.25
C ARG A 196 13.60 28.88 15.44
N GLU A 197 13.64 28.37 16.67
CA GLU A 197 13.80 29.21 17.87
C GLU A 197 15.25 29.70 18.06
N LYS A 198 16.22 29.14 17.32
CA LYS A 198 17.64 29.50 17.38
C LYS A 198 18.09 30.46 16.26
N GLU A 199 17.22 30.73 15.29
CA GLU A 199 17.38 31.78 14.26
C GLU A 199 16.67 33.06 14.70
#